data_AF-A0A356BD84-F1
#
_entry.id   AF-A0A356BD84-F1
#
_cell.length_a   1.000
_cell.length_b   1.000
_cell.length_c   1.000
_cell.angle_alpha   90.00
_cell.angle_beta   90.00
_cell.angle_gamma   90.00
#
_symmetry.space_group_name_H-M   'P 1'
#
loop_
_entity.id
_entity.type
_entity.pdbx_description
1 polymer ?
#
loop_
_entity_poly.entity_id
_entity_poly.type
_entity_poly.pdbx_seq_one_letter_code
_entity_poly.pdbx_strand_id
1 'polypeptide(L)'
;SGWLQVYWLLALLCAANLVLLSSTSFPTLELPAVQPLRQDFIAMLQLVYKPLVFVFVLSAFLYVLIEQGIGSWLPTFNNEVLALPNQLSVQLTSIFAASLALGRILAGVVLKKISWYSLLNGCLLAMALLIILTLPLTHDIHVDADVSLLSAPLAAYLFPLIGLFMAPVYPVINSVILSALPKAQHAAMTGLIVVFSALGGTTGSMVTGYTFANFNGQTAFYLCLLPLSLLLLSVGLFHRQSKLVTV
;
A
#
# COMPACT_ATOMS: atom_id res chain seq x y z
N SER A 1 4.46 17.48 -25.10
CA SER A 1 4.40 18.69 -24.25
C SER A 1 3.12 18.84 -23.43
N GLY A 2 2.00 18.15 -23.75
CA GLY A 2 0.73 18.30 -23.01
C GLY A 2 0.74 17.84 -21.54
N TRP A 3 1.56 16.86 -21.17
CA TRP A 3 1.59 16.34 -19.78
C TRP A 3 2.06 17.39 -18.76
N LEU A 4 2.89 18.37 -19.15
CA LEU A 4 3.33 19.45 -18.28
C LEU A 4 2.20 20.40 -17.88
N GLN A 5 1.14 20.51 -18.68
CA GLN A 5 -0.01 21.36 -18.37
C GLN A 5 -0.81 20.84 -17.16
N VAL A 6 -0.71 19.55 -16.86
CA VAL A 6 -1.34 18.93 -15.69
C VAL A 6 -0.81 19.56 -14.39
N TYR A 7 0.47 19.98 -14.34
CA TYR A 7 1.03 20.63 -13.16
C TYR A 7 0.35 21.95 -12.81
N TRP A 8 -0.11 22.73 -13.80
CA TRP A 8 -0.83 23.97 -13.54
C TRP A 8 -2.19 23.72 -12.88
N LEU A 9 -2.90 22.69 -13.36
CA LEU A 9 -4.16 22.27 -12.74
C LEU A 9 -3.94 21.77 -11.30
N LEU A 10 -2.90 20.96 -11.07
CA LEU A 10 -2.54 20.49 -9.73
C LEU A 10 -2.16 21.65 -8.80
N ALA A 11 -1.40 22.64 -9.30
CA ALA A 11 -1.04 23.83 -8.53
C ALA A 11 -2.28 24.64 -8.11
N LEU A 12 -3.26 24.81 -9.01
CA LEU A 12 -4.52 25.49 -8.71
C LEU A 12 -5.31 24.74 -7.62
N LEU A 13 -5.40 23.41 -7.71
CA LEU A 13 -6.08 22.59 -6.70
C LEU A 13 -5.39 22.68 -5.33
N CYS A 14 -4.05 22.69 -5.30
CA CYS A 14 -3.30 22.90 -4.07
C CYS A 14 -3.55 24.30 -3.47
N ALA A 15 -3.57 25.35 -4.30
CA ALA A 15 -3.88 26.70 -3.85
C ALA A 15 -5.30 26.80 -3.28
N ALA A 16 -6.29 26.20 -3.95
CA ALA A 16 -7.66 26.13 -3.45
C ALA A 16 -7.74 25.41 -2.08
N ASN A 17 -7.02 24.31 -1.92
CA ASN A 17 -6.97 23.58 -0.65
C ASN A 17 -6.34 24.41 0.48
N LEU A 18 -5.29 25.19 0.19
CA LEU A 18 -4.68 26.11 1.17
C LEU A 18 -5.66 27.21 1.62
N VAL A 19 -6.43 27.76 0.68
CA VAL A 19 -7.47 28.75 1.01
C VAL A 19 -8.53 28.14 1.93
N LEU A 20 -9.01 26.93 1.62
CA LEU A 20 -9.97 26.21 2.48
C LEU A 20 -9.41 25.88 3.87
N LEU A 21 -8.14 25.47 3.95
CA LEU A 21 -7.48 25.23 5.23
C LEU A 21 -7.32 26.51 6.04
N SER A 22 -6.99 27.63 5.40
CA SER A 22 -6.84 28.92 6.07
C SER A 22 -8.15 29.46 6.66
N SER A 23 -9.30 29.06 6.11
CA SER A 23 -10.62 29.44 6.63
C SER A 23 -11.18 28.46 7.66
N THR A 24 -10.53 27.33 7.89
CA THR A 24 -11.00 26.30 8.84
C THR A 24 -10.48 26.58 10.25
N SER A 25 -11.39 26.69 11.22
CA SER A 25 -11.02 26.83 12.64
C SER A 25 -10.58 25.49 13.24
N PHE A 26 -9.38 25.45 13.81
CA PHE A 26 -8.90 24.28 14.53
C PHE A 26 -9.20 24.39 16.03
N PRO A 27 -9.63 23.30 16.70
CA PRO A 27 -9.80 23.29 18.15
C PRO A 27 -8.45 23.48 18.84
N THR A 28 -8.44 24.24 19.92
CA THR A 28 -7.27 24.38 20.80
C THR A 28 -6.99 23.05 21.50
N LEU A 29 -5.87 22.43 21.17
CA LEU A 29 -5.36 21.25 21.86
C LEU A 29 -4.43 21.68 22.98
N GLU A 30 -4.60 21.10 24.18
CA GLU A 30 -3.58 21.19 25.22
C GLU A 30 -2.37 20.39 24.79
N LEU A 31 -1.36 21.09 24.27
CA LEU A 31 -0.10 20.48 23.88
C LEU A 31 0.77 20.29 25.13
N PRO A 32 1.52 19.17 25.23
CA PRO A 32 2.56 19.05 26.23
C PRO A 32 3.58 20.19 26.07
N ALA A 33 4.28 20.51 27.16
CA ALA A 33 5.34 21.52 27.15
C ALA A 33 6.33 21.25 26.00
N VAL A 34 6.71 22.32 25.29
CA VAL A 34 7.62 22.26 24.15
C VAL A 34 8.93 21.60 24.57
N GLN A 35 9.21 20.42 24.02
CA GLN A 35 10.47 19.73 24.22
C GLN A 35 11.47 20.11 23.12
N PRO A 36 12.78 19.96 23.36
CA PRO A 36 13.77 20.04 22.30
C PRO A 36 13.47 19.02 21.19
N LEU A 37 13.55 19.43 19.92
CA LEU A 37 13.27 18.58 18.75
C LEU A 37 13.99 17.22 18.78
N ARG A 38 15.22 17.19 19.30
CA ARG A 38 16.00 15.96 19.46
C ARG A 38 15.35 14.98 20.42
N GLN A 39 14.78 15.47 21.52
CA GLN A 39 14.10 14.64 22.51
C GLN A 39 12.81 14.06 21.92
N ASP A 40 12.01 14.86 21.22
CA ASP A 40 10.80 14.39 20.53
C ASP A 40 11.13 13.33 19.47
N PHE A 41 12.19 13.53 18.70
CA PHE A 41 12.63 12.56 17.69
C PHE A 41 13.10 11.24 18.32
N ILE A 42 13.88 11.31 19.40
CA ILE A 42 14.32 10.10 20.12
C ILE A 42 13.12 9.40 20.76
N ALA A 43 12.19 10.14 21.38
CA ALA A 43 10.98 9.60 21.97
C ALA A 43 10.10 8.88 20.92
N MET A 44 10.02 9.45 19.70
CA MET A 44 9.37 8.81 18.57
C MET A 44 10.00 7.46 18.24
N LEU A 45 11.33 7.39 18.09
CA LEU A 45 12.02 6.13 17.81
C LEU A 45 11.91 5.13 18.95
N GLN A 46 11.94 5.60 20.21
CA GLN A 46 11.77 4.75 21.38
C GLN A 46 10.39 4.09 21.44
N LEU A 47 9.38 4.68 20.81
CA LEU A 47 8.04 4.09 20.74
C LEU A 47 8.06 2.71 20.05
N VAL A 48 9.02 2.46 19.15
CA VAL A 48 9.23 1.17 18.49
C VAL A 48 9.59 0.05 19.48
N TYR A 49 10.17 0.36 20.65
CA TYR A 49 10.45 -0.67 21.67
C TYR A 49 9.19 -1.31 22.26
N LYS A 50 8.02 -0.69 22.11
CA LYS A 50 6.75 -1.33 22.48
C LYS A 50 6.47 -2.48 21.50
N PRO A 51 6.24 -3.72 21.98
CA PRO A 51 6.01 -4.87 21.10
C PRO A 51 4.90 -4.66 20.07
N LEU A 52 3.79 -4.02 20.46
CA LEU A 52 2.69 -3.68 19.56
C LEU A 52 3.14 -2.76 18.42
N VAL A 53 3.93 -1.73 18.73
CA VAL A 53 4.40 -0.73 17.77
C VAL A 53 5.46 -1.34 16.84
N PHE A 54 6.36 -2.16 17.37
CA PHE A 54 7.33 -2.89 16.55
C PHE A 54 6.65 -3.74 15.48
N VAL A 55 5.68 -4.56 15.89
CA VAL A 55 4.94 -5.42 14.97
C VAL A 55 4.10 -4.60 13.99
N PHE A 56 3.53 -3.48 14.42
CA PHE A 56 2.87 -2.55 13.52
C PHE A 56 3.84 -2.00 12.46
N VAL A 57 5.01 -1.49 12.88
CA VAL A 57 6.01 -0.90 11.99
C VAL A 57 6.49 -1.92 10.96
N LEU A 58 6.74 -3.17 11.38
CA LEU A 58 7.08 -4.27 10.48
C LEU A 58 5.96 -4.54 9.48
N SER A 59 4.70 -4.59 9.94
CA SER A 59 3.54 -4.81 9.08
C SER A 59 3.35 -3.68 8.06
N ALA A 60 3.46 -2.43 8.49
CA ALA A 60 3.35 -1.26 7.63
C ALA A 60 4.48 -1.24 6.59
N PHE A 61 5.73 -1.49 7.01
CA PHE A 61 6.87 -1.58 6.10
C PHE A 61 6.66 -2.66 5.03
N LEU A 62 6.30 -3.89 5.43
CA LEU A 62 6.07 -5.00 4.51
C LEU A 62 4.90 -4.72 3.55
N TYR A 63 3.81 -4.13 4.05
CA TYR A 63 2.70 -3.72 3.20
C TYR A 63 3.14 -2.71 2.15
N VAL A 64 3.79 -1.61 2.55
CA VAL A 64 4.15 -0.54 1.61
C VAL A 64 5.22 -1.02 0.63
N LEU A 65 6.10 -1.93 1.06
CA LEU A 65 7.04 -2.63 0.18
C LEU A 65 6.31 -3.38 -0.94
N ILE A 66 5.25 -4.13 -0.63
CA ILE A 66 4.44 -4.84 -1.63
C ILE A 66 3.67 -3.84 -2.50
N GLU A 67 2.99 -2.88 -1.88
CA GLU A 67 2.16 -1.89 -2.60
C GLU A 67 2.97 -1.08 -3.61
N GLN A 68 4.12 -0.56 -3.20
CA GLN A 68 4.97 0.23 -4.09
C GLN A 68 5.73 -0.63 -5.07
N GLY A 69 6.19 -1.83 -4.67
CA GLY A 69 6.80 -2.80 -5.58
C GLY A 69 5.87 -3.15 -6.74
N ILE A 70 4.63 -3.54 -6.43
CA ILE A 70 3.62 -3.86 -7.44
C ILE A 70 3.22 -2.61 -8.23
N GLY A 71 2.82 -1.54 -7.53
CA GLY A 71 2.24 -0.36 -8.16
C GLY A 71 3.18 0.37 -9.11
N SER A 72 4.48 0.42 -8.79
CA SER A 72 5.47 1.11 -9.63
C SER A 72 5.91 0.30 -10.85
N TRP A 73 5.92 -1.03 -10.75
CA TRP A 73 6.41 -1.92 -11.81
C TRP A 73 5.29 -2.59 -12.62
N LEU A 74 4.03 -2.40 -12.25
CA LEU A 74 2.89 -2.96 -12.98
C LEU A 74 2.81 -2.53 -14.46
N PRO A 75 3.03 -1.26 -14.83
CA PRO A 75 3.06 -0.88 -16.25
C PRO A 75 4.19 -1.58 -17.01
N THR A 76 5.37 -1.69 -16.41
CA THR A 76 6.54 -2.37 -17.00
C THR A 76 6.28 -3.87 -17.13
N PHE A 77 5.64 -4.50 -16.15
CA PHE A 77 5.19 -5.89 -16.24
C PHE A 77 4.25 -6.11 -17.42
N ASN A 78 3.23 -5.26 -17.57
CA ASN A 78 2.29 -5.34 -18.69
C ASN A 78 3.01 -5.17 -20.03
N ASN A 79 4.02 -4.30 -20.12
CA ASN A 79 4.76 -4.08 -21.36
C ASN A 79 5.76 -5.19 -21.68
N GLU A 80 6.62 -5.56 -20.73
CA GLU A 80 7.75 -6.45 -20.95
C GLU A 80 7.40 -7.93 -20.76
N VAL A 81 6.45 -8.27 -19.88
CA VAL A 81 6.03 -9.66 -19.64
C VAL A 81 4.82 -10.03 -20.49
N LEU A 82 3.81 -9.16 -20.57
CA LEU A 82 2.61 -9.42 -21.39
C LEU A 82 2.75 -8.92 -22.83
N ALA A 83 3.89 -8.34 -23.22
CA ALA A 83 4.13 -7.78 -24.56
C ALA A 83 3.09 -6.73 -25.03
N LEU A 84 2.42 -6.04 -24.08
CA LEU A 84 1.38 -5.06 -24.42
C LEU A 84 1.99 -3.70 -24.80
N PRO A 85 1.38 -2.95 -25.74
CA PRO A 85 1.82 -1.60 -26.06
C PRO A 85 1.87 -0.68 -24.82
N ASN A 86 2.82 0.25 -24.78
CA ASN A 86 3.01 1.17 -23.64
C ASN A 86 1.72 1.90 -23.23
N GLN A 87 0.94 2.37 -24.19
CA GLN A 87 -0.32 3.07 -23.93
C GLN A 87 -1.34 2.17 -23.21
N LEU A 88 -1.47 0.92 -23.66
CA LEU A 88 -2.40 -0.05 -23.07
C LEU A 88 -1.93 -0.50 -21.68
N SER A 89 -0.62 -0.69 -21.50
CA SER A 89 -0.01 -1.05 -20.21
C SER A 89 -0.30 -0.03 -19.10
N VAL A 90 -0.21 1.27 -19.44
CA VAL A 90 -0.57 2.36 -18.51
C VAL A 90 -2.08 2.42 -18.27
N GLN A 91 -2.90 2.24 -19.31
CA GLN A 91 -4.37 2.23 -19.16
C GLN A 91 -4.85 1.11 -18.23
N LEU A 92 -4.32 -0.10 -18.39
CA LEU A 92 -4.65 -1.24 -17.53
C LEU A 92 -4.20 -1.04 -16.07
N THR A 93 -3.13 -0.26 -15.85
CA THR A 93 -2.73 0.14 -14.49
C THR A 93 -3.81 1.01 -13.81
N SER A 94 -4.67 1.71 -14.56
CA SER A 94 -5.83 2.41 -13.99
C SER A 94 -6.83 1.45 -13.36
N ILE A 95 -6.91 0.20 -13.81
CA ILE A 95 -7.76 -0.84 -13.18
C ILE A 95 -7.25 -1.12 -11.76
N PHE A 96 -5.94 -1.11 -11.54
CA PHE A 96 -5.35 -1.30 -10.21
C PHE A 96 -5.73 -0.15 -9.28
N ALA A 97 -5.62 1.10 -9.75
CA ALA A 97 -6.04 2.28 -9.00
C ALA A 97 -7.56 2.28 -8.70
N ALA A 98 -8.39 1.92 -9.68
CA ALA A 98 -9.83 1.78 -9.50
C ALA A 98 -10.18 0.66 -8.51
N SER A 99 -9.49 -0.48 -8.60
CA SER A 99 -9.65 -1.61 -7.67
C SER A 99 -9.27 -1.22 -6.25
N LEU A 100 -8.20 -0.44 -6.07
CA LEU A 100 -7.83 0.12 -4.77
C LEU A 100 -8.93 1.02 -4.20
N ALA A 101 -9.48 1.92 -5.02
CA ALA A 101 -10.56 2.81 -4.60
C ALA A 101 -11.83 2.02 -4.19
N LEU A 102 -12.25 1.07 -5.02
CA LEU A 102 -13.39 0.20 -4.74
C LEU A 102 -13.16 -0.65 -3.49
N GLY A 103 -11.96 -1.22 -3.35
CA GLY A 103 -11.57 -2.04 -2.21
C GLY A 103 -11.65 -1.27 -0.90
N ARG A 104 -11.25 0.01 -0.88
CA ARG A 104 -11.38 0.88 0.30
C ARG A 104 -12.83 1.09 0.72
N ILE A 105 -13.73 1.32 -0.24
CA ILE A 105 -15.16 1.51 0.03
C ILE A 105 -15.78 0.20 0.55
N LEU A 106 -15.55 -0.90 -0.14
CA LEU A 106 -16.08 -2.21 0.22
C LEU A 106 -15.58 -2.65 1.60
N ALA A 107 -14.30 -2.47 1.88
CA ALA A 107 -13.71 -2.78 3.18
C ALA A 107 -14.40 -2.02 4.33
N GLY A 108 -14.67 -0.73 4.16
CA GLY A 108 -15.39 0.07 5.16
C GLY A 108 -16.80 -0.46 5.47
N VAL A 109 -17.48 -1.03 4.47
CA VAL A 109 -18.78 -1.70 4.66
C VAL A 109 -18.62 -3.08 5.32
N VAL A 110 -17.66 -3.88 4.87
CA VAL A 110 -17.42 -5.25 5.38
C VAL A 110 -16.95 -5.24 6.83
N LEU A 111 -16.12 -4.27 7.24
CA LEU A 111 -15.65 -4.10 8.62
C LEU A 111 -16.78 -3.85 9.62
N LYS A 112 -17.98 -3.44 9.18
CA LYS A 112 -19.16 -3.35 10.05
C LYS A 112 -19.72 -4.71 10.46
N LYS A 113 -19.42 -5.77 9.67
CA LYS A 113 -20.00 -7.11 9.84
C LYS A 113 -18.99 -8.17 10.25
N ILE A 114 -17.70 -7.97 9.93
CA ILE A 114 -16.64 -8.96 10.15
C ILE A 114 -15.49 -8.32 10.92
N SER A 115 -14.81 -9.10 11.78
CA SER A 115 -13.62 -8.63 12.49
C SER A 115 -12.51 -8.23 11.52
N TRP A 116 -11.78 -7.16 11.86
CA TRP A 116 -10.67 -6.66 11.06
C TRP A 116 -9.63 -7.74 10.76
N TYR A 117 -9.29 -8.58 11.74
CA TYR A 117 -8.31 -9.64 11.59
C TYR A 117 -8.74 -10.71 10.56
N SER A 118 -10.02 -11.10 10.57
CA SER A 118 -10.54 -12.08 9.60
C SER A 118 -10.59 -11.49 8.19
N LEU A 119 -10.97 -10.22 8.07
CA LEU A 119 -10.93 -9.52 6.78
C LEU A 119 -9.50 -9.45 6.22
N LEU A 120 -8.53 -9.03 7.02
CA LEU A 120 -7.14 -8.90 6.56
C LEU A 120 -6.56 -10.24 6.13
N ASN A 121 -6.77 -11.32 6.88
CA ASN A 121 -6.30 -12.64 6.46
C ASN A 121 -6.96 -13.10 5.16
N GLY A 122 -8.28 -12.90 5.01
CA GLY A 122 -8.98 -13.21 3.76
C GLY A 122 -8.41 -12.44 2.57
N CYS A 123 -8.14 -11.14 2.76
CA CYS A 123 -7.51 -10.29 1.76
C CYS A 123 -6.09 -10.74 1.39
N LEU A 124 -5.21 -11.00 2.38
CA LEU A 124 -3.83 -11.42 2.13
C LEU A 124 -3.78 -12.80 1.44
N LEU A 125 -4.65 -13.73 1.82
CA LEU A 125 -4.77 -15.03 1.16
C LEU A 125 -5.31 -14.89 -0.27
N ALA A 126 -6.29 -14.02 -0.50
CA ALA A 126 -6.81 -13.74 -1.84
C ALA A 126 -5.74 -13.10 -2.73
N MET A 127 -4.90 -12.20 -2.19
CA MET A 127 -3.75 -11.65 -2.91
C MET A 127 -2.75 -12.75 -3.30
N ALA A 128 -2.39 -13.63 -2.36
CA ALA A 128 -1.47 -14.73 -2.63
C ALA A 128 -2.04 -15.67 -3.71
N LEU A 129 -3.32 -16.02 -3.59
CA LEU A 129 -4.01 -16.85 -4.57
C LEU A 129 -4.03 -16.19 -5.95
N LEU A 130 -4.35 -14.91 -6.03
CA LEU A 130 -4.30 -14.18 -7.30
C LEU A 130 -2.91 -14.22 -7.90
N ILE A 131 -1.85 -13.93 -7.15
CA ILE A 131 -0.47 -13.98 -7.67
C ILE A 131 -0.14 -15.38 -8.21
N ILE A 132 -0.44 -16.43 -7.44
CA ILE A 132 -0.15 -17.82 -7.81
C ILE A 132 -0.94 -18.26 -9.04
N LEU A 133 -2.19 -17.81 -9.19
CA LEU A 133 -3.04 -18.18 -10.34
C LEU A 133 -2.75 -17.34 -11.59
N THR A 134 -2.36 -16.07 -11.43
CA THR A 134 -2.22 -15.13 -12.54
C THR A 134 -0.85 -15.22 -13.21
N LEU A 135 0.23 -15.38 -12.45
CA LEU A 135 1.59 -15.42 -13.02
C LEU A 135 1.83 -16.62 -13.97
N PRO A 136 1.31 -17.84 -13.74
CA PRO A 136 1.43 -18.93 -14.71
C PRO A 136 0.73 -18.60 -16.03
N LEU A 137 -0.40 -17.89 -15.99
CA LEU A 137 -1.14 -17.47 -17.18
C LEU A 137 -0.36 -16.45 -18.04
N THR A 138 0.78 -15.97 -17.56
CA THR A 138 1.68 -15.07 -18.30
C THR A 138 2.78 -15.79 -19.08
N HIS A 139 2.87 -17.12 -18.96
CA HIS A 139 3.78 -17.90 -19.79
C HIS A 139 3.22 -18.03 -21.21
N ASP A 140 4.10 -17.89 -22.20
CA ASP A 140 3.82 -18.10 -23.62
C ASP A 140 2.67 -17.25 -24.21
N ILE A 141 2.45 -16.05 -23.66
CA ILE A 141 1.48 -15.11 -24.24
C ILE A 141 2.01 -14.60 -25.57
N HIS A 142 1.24 -14.86 -26.63
CA HIS A 142 1.40 -14.25 -27.93
C HIS A 142 0.34 -13.15 -28.05
N VAL A 143 0.79 -11.89 -28.14
CA VAL A 143 -0.09 -10.73 -28.29
C VAL A 143 -0.08 -10.30 -29.75
N ASP A 144 -1.26 -10.27 -30.36
CA ASP A 144 -1.43 -9.74 -31.72
C ASP A 144 -1.12 -8.24 -31.77
N ALA A 145 -0.61 -7.77 -32.91
CA ALA A 145 -0.18 -6.38 -33.09
C ALA A 145 -1.30 -5.33 -32.86
N ASP A 146 -2.56 -5.72 -33.01
CA ASP A 146 -3.75 -4.85 -32.87
C ASP A 146 -4.48 -5.04 -31.52
N VAL A 147 -3.79 -5.53 -30.49
CA VAL A 147 -4.43 -5.75 -29.18
C VAL A 147 -4.98 -4.44 -28.59
N SER A 148 -6.25 -4.52 -28.21
CA SER A 148 -7.05 -3.46 -27.63
C SER A 148 -7.49 -3.81 -26.21
N LEU A 149 -8.07 -2.84 -25.50
CA LEU A 149 -8.51 -3.00 -24.11
C LEU A 149 -9.62 -4.03 -23.90
N LEU A 150 -10.20 -4.62 -24.96
CA LEU A 150 -11.18 -5.71 -24.90
C LEU A 150 -10.59 -7.08 -25.29
N SER A 151 -9.40 -7.08 -25.91
CA SER A 151 -8.73 -8.28 -26.42
C SER A 151 -7.43 -8.58 -25.67
N ALA A 152 -7.14 -7.84 -24.59
CA ALA A 152 -5.95 -8.08 -23.80
C ALA A 152 -6.02 -9.46 -23.10
N PRO A 153 -4.86 -10.06 -22.77
CA PRO A 153 -4.82 -11.33 -22.07
C PRO A 153 -5.55 -11.25 -20.72
N LEU A 154 -6.16 -12.36 -20.29
CA LEU A 154 -6.89 -12.43 -19.01
C LEU A 154 -6.02 -11.98 -17.81
N ALA A 155 -4.73 -12.34 -17.82
CA ALA A 155 -3.78 -11.94 -16.79
C ALA A 155 -3.66 -10.41 -16.63
N ALA A 156 -3.84 -9.65 -17.72
CA ALA A 156 -3.78 -8.19 -17.74
C ALA A 156 -4.91 -7.53 -16.94
N TYR A 157 -6.04 -8.24 -16.75
CA TYR A 157 -7.16 -7.77 -15.92
C TYR A 157 -7.12 -8.36 -14.52
N LEU A 158 -6.73 -9.63 -14.38
CA LEU A 158 -6.71 -10.29 -13.07
C LEU A 158 -5.63 -9.74 -12.15
N PHE A 159 -4.45 -9.42 -12.67
CA PHE A 159 -3.34 -8.96 -11.84
C PHE A 159 -3.63 -7.60 -11.15
N PRO A 160 -4.16 -6.58 -11.84
CA PRO A 160 -4.63 -5.35 -11.21
C PRO A 160 -5.69 -5.54 -10.10
N LEU A 161 -6.48 -6.62 -10.11
CA LEU A 161 -7.47 -6.88 -9.05
C LEU A 161 -6.84 -7.20 -7.69
N ILE A 162 -5.54 -7.50 -7.62
CA ILE A 162 -4.80 -7.58 -6.35
C ILE A 162 -4.99 -6.29 -5.54
N GLY A 163 -5.09 -5.13 -6.21
CA GLY A 163 -5.36 -3.84 -5.58
C GLY A 163 -6.65 -3.82 -4.76
N LEU A 164 -7.69 -4.57 -5.15
CA LEU A 164 -8.96 -4.68 -4.42
C LEU A 164 -8.77 -5.24 -3.01
N PHE A 165 -7.99 -6.31 -2.91
CA PHE A 165 -7.72 -7.00 -1.64
C PHE A 165 -6.61 -6.32 -0.83
N MET A 166 -5.69 -5.63 -1.50
CA MET A 166 -4.64 -4.86 -0.85
C MET A 166 -5.20 -3.60 -0.15
N ALA A 167 -6.20 -2.96 -0.76
CA ALA A 167 -6.83 -1.72 -0.30
C ALA A 167 -7.12 -1.60 1.22
N PRO A 168 -7.73 -2.59 1.90
CA PRO A 168 -8.04 -2.51 3.33
C PRO A 168 -6.83 -2.54 4.26
N VAL A 169 -5.73 -3.18 3.85
CA VAL A 169 -4.71 -3.64 4.81
C VAL A 169 -4.09 -2.46 5.56
N TYR A 170 -3.57 -1.48 4.84
CA TYR A 170 -2.91 -0.33 5.45
C TYR A 170 -3.84 0.61 6.24
N PRO A 171 -5.02 1.02 5.73
CA PRO A 171 -5.97 1.80 6.53
C PRO A 171 -6.37 1.10 7.83
N VAL A 172 -6.59 -0.22 7.80
CA VAL A 172 -7.01 -0.99 8.97
C VAL A 172 -5.91 -1.07 10.02
N ILE A 173 -4.68 -1.46 9.66
CA ILE A 173 -3.59 -1.56 10.65
C ILE A 173 -3.28 -0.20 11.28
N ASN A 174 -3.36 0.89 10.51
CA ASN A 174 -3.19 2.26 11.01
C ASN A 174 -4.30 2.66 11.99
N SER A 175 -5.55 2.34 11.65
CA SER A 175 -6.68 2.60 12.55
C SER A 175 -6.55 1.83 13.87
N VAL A 176 -6.13 0.56 13.83
CA VAL A 176 -5.96 -0.27 15.02
C VAL A 176 -4.83 0.25 15.92
N ILE A 177 -3.66 0.61 15.38
CA ILE A 177 -2.56 1.11 16.22
C ILE A 177 -2.88 2.46 16.87
N LEU A 178 -3.52 3.38 16.14
CA LEU A 178 -3.91 4.68 16.68
C LEU A 178 -5.00 4.56 17.74
N SER A 179 -5.90 3.57 17.60
CA SER A 179 -6.93 3.29 18.61
C SER A 179 -6.36 2.64 19.88
N ALA A 180 -5.24 1.92 19.76
CA ALA A 180 -4.59 1.22 20.88
C ALA A 180 -3.60 2.10 21.67
N LEU A 181 -3.21 3.26 21.14
CA LEU A 181 -2.26 4.17 21.78
C LEU A 181 -2.95 5.40 22.39
N PRO A 182 -2.43 5.93 23.52
CA PRO A 182 -2.90 7.18 24.08
C PRO A 182 -2.77 8.33 23.07
N LYS A 183 -3.73 9.27 23.07
CA LYS A 183 -3.77 10.42 22.16
C LYS A 183 -2.46 11.23 22.14
N ALA A 184 -1.81 11.37 23.31
CA ALA A 184 -0.52 12.06 23.43
C ALA A 184 0.60 11.44 22.57
N GLN A 185 0.49 10.16 22.19
CA GLN A 185 1.48 9.44 21.38
C GLN A 185 1.13 9.42 19.88
N HIS A 186 -0.02 9.98 19.48
CA HIS A 186 -0.48 9.93 18.08
C HIS A 186 0.45 10.71 17.14
N ALA A 187 1.01 11.84 17.58
CA ALA A 187 1.96 12.61 16.78
C ALA A 187 3.23 11.82 16.49
N ALA A 188 3.86 11.26 17.53
CA ALA A 188 5.03 10.39 17.41
C ALA A 188 4.73 9.14 16.56
N MET A 189 3.59 8.49 16.80
CA MET A 189 3.18 7.32 16.01
C MET A 189 3.01 7.67 14.52
N THR A 190 2.41 8.81 14.21
CA THR A 190 2.26 9.29 12.82
C THR A 190 3.61 9.50 12.16
N GLY A 191 4.60 10.05 12.87
CA GLY A 191 5.97 10.16 12.39
C GLY A 191 6.58 8.80 12.04
N LEU A 192 6.43 7.79 12.91
CA LEU A 192 6.87 6.42 12.61
C LEU A 192 6.16 5.82 11.40
N ILE A 193 4.84 6.01 11.30
CA ILE A 193 4.03 5.55 10.15
C ILE A 193 4.63 6.11 8.86
N VAL A 194 4.87 7.41 8.80
CA VAL A 194 5.39 8.08 7.60
C VAL A 194 6.80 7.61 7.25
N VAL A 195 7.73 7.59 8.23
CA VAL A 195 9.13 7.21 7.99
C VAL A 195 9.24 5.77 7.49
N PHE A 196 8.63 4.82 8.19
CA PHE A 196 8.75 3.41 7.82
C PHE A 196 7.95 3.05 6.56
N SER A 197 6.86 3.76 6.27
CA SER A 197 6.15 3.62 5.01
C SER A 197 6.97 4.14 3.84
N ALA A 198 7.62 5.31 3.98
CA ALA A 198 8.52 5.83 2.96
C ALA A 198 9.70 4.88 2.71
N LEU A 199 10.31 4.33 3.76
CA LEU A 199 11.37 3.34 3.66
C LEU A 199 10.89 2.04 3.00
N GLY A 200 9.72 1.55 3.37
CA GLY A 200 9.10 0.37 2.74
C GLY A 200 8.88 0.61 1.25
N GLY A 201 8.37 1.78 0.89
CA GLY A 201 8.07 2.14 -0.49
C GLY A 201 9.30 2.23 -1.39
N THR A 202 10.33 2.96 -0.95
CA THR A 202 11.59 3.07 -1.71
C THR A 202 12.27 1.71 -1.84
N THR A 203 12.30 0.92 -0.76
CA THR A 203 12.87 -0.42 -0.77
C THR A 203 12.09 -1.35 -1.70
N GLY A 204 10.75 -1.32 -1.68
CA GLY A 204 9.90 -2.16 -2.51
C GLY A 204 10.10 -1.92 -4.00
N SER A 205 10.10 -0.65 -4.42
CA SER A 205 10.36 -0.30 -5.82
C SER A 205 11.78 -0.67 -6.25
N MET A 206 12.77 -0.49 -5.38
CA MET A 206 14.18 -0.83 -5.67
C MET A 206 14.40 -2.35 -5.77
N VAL A 207 13.87 -3.13 -4.82
CA VAL A 207 13.99 -4.59 -4.82
C VAL A 207 13.29 -5.19 -6.03
N THR A 208 12.08 -4.71 -6.33
CA THR A 208 11.33 -5.18 -7.52
C THR A 208 12.09 -4.86 -8.79
N GLY A 209 12.62 -3.63 -8.93
CA GLY A 209 13.40 -3.23 -10.10
C GLY A 209 14.71 -3.99 -10.27
N TYR A 210 15.45 -4.19 -9.18
CA TYR A 210 16.68 -4.99 -9.19
C TYR A 210 16.39 -6.42 -9.63
N THR A 211 15.31 -7.00 -9.12
CA THR A 211 14.90 -8.37 -9.47
C THR A 211 14.43 -8.46 -10.92
N PHE A 212 13.69 -7.46 -11.40
CA PHE A 212 13.24 -7.36 -12.78
C PHE A 212 14.43 -7.32 -13.75
N ALA A 213 15.47 -6.55 -13.41
CA ALA A 213 16.67 -6.38 -14.23
C ALA A 213 17.61 -7.59 -14.26
N ASN A 214 17.75 -8.33 -13.15
CA ASN A 214 18.70 -9.45 -13.05
C ASN A 214 18.07 -10.82 -13.34
N PHE A 215 16.77 -10.95 -13.19
CA PHE A 215 16.04 -12.20 -13.44
C PHE A 215 15.03 -11.98 -14.58
N ASN A 216 13.75 -11.86 -14.26
CA ASN A 216 12.69 -11.51 -15.19
C ASN A 216 11.50 -10.93 -14.40
N GLY A 217 10.54 -10.33 -15.11
CA GLY A 217 9.36 -9.74 -14.46
C GLY A 217 8.53 -10.76 -13.67
N GLN A 218 8.33 -11.98 -14.17
CA GLN A 218 7.55 -13.00 -13.46
C GLN A 218 8.16 -13.34 -12.09
N THR A 219 9.48 -13.56 -12.03
CA THR A 219 10.21 -13.86 -10.80
C THR A 219 10.12 -12.70 -9.81
N ALA A 220 10.19 -11.45 -10.29
CA ALA A 220 10.04 -10.27 -9.44
C ALA A 220 8.70 -10.26 -8.70
N PHE A 221 7.60 -10.56 -9.40
CA PHE A 221 6.28 -10.60 -8.78
C PHE A 221 6.00 -11.88 -7.99
N TYR A 222 6.61 -13.02 -8.34
CA TYR A 222 6.59 -14.21 -7.48
C TYR A 222 7.30 -13.96 -6.15
N LEU A 223 8.41 -13.22 -6.17
CA LEU A 223 9.14 -12.87 -4.95
C LEU A 223 8.35 -11.97 -4.01
N CYS A 224 7.30 -11.27 -4.48
CA CYS A 224 6.36 -10.55 -3.62
C CYS A 224 5.58 -11.48 -2.67
N LEU A 225 5.49 -12.79 -2.93
CA LEU A 225 4.88 -13.75 -2.01
C LEU A 225 5.65 -13.85 -0.69
N LEU A 226 6.96 -13.61 -0.70
CA LEU A 226 7.79 -13.64 0.51
C LEU A 226 7.39 -12.52 1.49
N PRO A 227 7.45 -11.22 1.14
CA PRO A 227 6.98 -10.17 2.05
C PRO A 227 5.48 -10.31 2.37
N LEU A 228 4.67 -10.86 1.46
CA LEU A 228 3.25 -11.11 1.73
C LEU A 228 3.03 -12.16 2.83
N SER A 229 3.79 -13.26 2.80
CA SER A 229 3.74 -14.29 3.84
C SER A 229 4.25 -13.75 5.18
N LEU A 230 5.33 -12.96 5.18
CA LEU A 230 5.81 -12.27 6.37
C LEU A 230 4.77 -11.29 6.92
N LEU A 231 4.06 -10.58 6.04
CA LEU A 231 2.98 -9.66 6.43
C LEU A 231 1.82 -10.43 7.08
N LEU A 232 1.43 -11.59 6.53
CA LEU A 232 0.40 -12.44 7.11
C LEU A 232 0.78 -12.90 8.53
N LEU A 233 2.03 -13.35 8.73
CA LEU A 233 2.54 -13.71 10.05
C LEU A 233 2.57 -12.49 11.00
N SER A 234 3.03 -11.35 10.52
CA SER A 234 3.12 -10.11 11.27
C SER A 234 1.74 -9.60 11.71
N VAL A 235 0.72 -9.69 10.86
CA VAL A 235 -0.67 -9.36 11.21
C VAL A 235 -1.22 -10.30 12.28
N GLY A 236 -0.83 -11.58 12.26
CA GLY A 236 -1.13 -12.54 13.32
C GLY A 236 -0.52 -12.14 14.67
N LEU A 237 0.75 -11.74 14.68
CA LEU A 237 1.41 -11.19 15.87
C LEU A 237 0.76 -9.88 16.33
N PHE A 238 0.37 -9.02 15.38
CA PHE A 238 -0.25 -7.73 15.65
C PHE A 238 -1.57 -7.89 16.38
N HIS A 239 -2.41 -8.82 15.92
CA HIS A 239 -3.68 -9.15 16.56
C HIS A 239 -3.52 -9.70 17.98
N ARG A 240 -2.48 -10.52 18.21
CA ARG A 240 -2.17 -11.01 19.57
C ARG A 240 -1.76 -9.86 20.48
N GLN A 241 -0.88 -8.98 20.02
CA GLN A 241 -0.42 -7.84 20.82
C GLN A 241 -1.53 -6.81 21.07
N SER A 242 -2.40 -6.55 20.08
CA SER A 242 -3.49 -5.58 20.24
C SER A 242 -4.49 -6.01 21.31
N LYS A 243 -4.74 -7.33 21.44
CA LYS A 243 -5.58 -7.88 22.51
C LYS A 243 -4.95 -7.74 23.90
N LEU A 244 -3.63 -7.86 24.02
CA LEU A 244 -2.94 -7.73 25.31
C LEU A 244 -2.95 -6.30 25.86
N VAL A 245 -3.13 -5.30 24.99
CA VAL A 245 -3.16 -3.87 25.38
C VAL A 245 -4.59 -3.39 25.68
N THR A 246 -5.61 -4.12 25.23
CA THR A 246 -7.03 -3.77 25.44
C THR A 246 -7.68 -4.48 26.63
N VAL A 247 -6.95 -5.36 27.32
CA VAL A 247 -7.33 -5.97 28.61
C VAL A 247 -6.59 -5.24 29.73
#